data_AF-A0A183E6N9-F1
#
_entry.id   AF-A0A183E6N9-F1
#
_cell.length_a   1.000
_cell.length_b   1.000
_cell.length_c   1.000
_cell.angle_alpha   90.00
_cell.angle_beta   90.00
_cell.angle_gamma   90.00
#
_symmetry.space_group_name_H-M   'P 1'
#
loop_
_entity.id
_entity.type
_entity.pdbx_description
1 polymer ?
#
loop_
_entity_poly.entity_id
_entity_poly.type
_entity_poly.pdbx_seq_one_letter_code
_entity_poly.pdbx_strand_id
1 'polypeptide(L)'
;MPLSVYSYVVYGASMVDSVIDSVQLSWVRYFADMSIACHCILTIIIIINPINLQLEETFNVPQKFCWQRVVIRTIVMSAALFVALSLPDFSALMNLFGSTSVPCTCVILPCLYELYIRAAIYDEKTRTWILPTFLE
;
A
#
# COMPACT_ATOMS: atom_id res chain seq x y z
N MET A 1 7.47 12.13 21.62
CA MET A 1 8.57 12.10 20.63
C MET A 1 8.32 10.95 19.67
N PRO A 2 8.66 11.08 18.37
CA PRO A 2 8.55 9.98 17.42
C PRO A 2 9.34 8.75 17.91
N LEU A 3 8.81 7.56 17.66
CA LEU A 3 9.41 6.29 18.09
C LEU A 3 10.84 6.12 17.54
N SER A 4 11.11 6.63 16.34
CA SER A 4 12.44 6.68 15.71
C SER A 4 13.43 7.56 16.47
N VAL A 5 12.99 8.72 16.98
CA VAL A 5 13.84 9.62 17.77
C VAL A 5 14.17 8.99 19.13
N TYR A 6 13.17 8.40 19.79
CA TYR A 6 13.38 7.74 21.09
C TYR A 6 14.30 6.52 20.98
N SER A 7 14.10 5.67 19.98
CA SER A 7 14.95 4.49 19.74
C SER A 7 16.39 4.88 19.41
N TYR A 8 16.62 5.92 18.60
CA TYR A 8 17.97 6.41 18.31
C TYR A 8 18.68 6.97 19.55
N VAL A 9 17.96 7.68 20.43
CA VAL A 9 18.55 8.22 21.68
C VAL A 9 18.98 7.08 22.62
N VAL A 10 18.23 5.99 22.67
CA VAL A 10 18.51 4.85 23.57
C VAL A 10 19.57 3.90 23.00
N TYR A 11 19.48 3.56 21.71
CA TYR A 11 20.33 2.54 21.08
C TYR A 11 21.50 3.13 20.28
N GLY A 12 21.47 4.42 19.94
CA GLY A 12 22.56 5.13 19.27
C GLY A 12 23.01 4.47 17.97
N ALA A 13 24.33 4.36 17.78
CA ALA A 13 24.96 3.76 16.60
C ALA A 13 24.84 2.22 16.53
N SER A 14 24.27 1.57 17.56
CA SER A 14 24.10 0.12 17.60
C SER A 14 22.76 -0.35 17.03
N MET A 15 21.96 0.57 16.46
CA MET A 15 20.66 0.24 15.87
C MET A 15 20.83 -0.46 14.52
N VAL A 16 20.19 -1.61 14.36
CA VAL A 16 20.09 -2.37 13.10
C VAL A 16 18.85 -1.87 12.32
N ASP A 17 18.78 -2.17 11.02
CA ASP A 17 17.68 -1.74 10.12
C ASP A 17 16.27 -2.00 10.69
N SER A 18 16.11 -3.07 11.46
CA SER A 18 14.92 -3.35 12.25
C SER A 18 15.10 -2.93 13.72
N VAL A 19 14.27 -1.99 14.17
CA VAL A 19 14.23 -1.52 15.57
C VAL A 19 14.01 -2.69 16.55
N ILE A 20 13.23 -3.69 16.15
CA ILE A 20 12.88 -4.87 16.97
C ILE A 20 14.10 -5.74 17.23
N ASP A 21 14.99 -5.89 16.25
CA ASP A 21 16.23 -6.67 16.39
C ASP A 21 17.25 -5.97 17.30
N SER A 22 17.12 -4.64 17.44
CA SER A 22 17.95 -3.83 18.33
C SER A 22 17.52 -3.94 19.79
N VAL A 23 16.32 -4.47 20.08
CA VAL A 23 15.81 -4.60 21.45
C VAL A 23 16.55 -5.70 22.21
N GLN A 24 17.20 -5.33 23.31
CA GLN A 24 18.02 -6.24 24.13
C GLN A 24 17.20 -7.23 24.95
N LEU A 25 15.93 -6.94 25.24
CA LEU A 25 15.04 -7.79 26.02
C LEU A 25 14.38 -8.87 25.15
N SER A 26 14.83 -10.13 25.29
CA SER A 26 14.36 -11.24 24.46
C SER A 26 12.85 -11.49 24.55
N TRP A 27 12.23 -11.35 25.74
CA TRP A 27 10.79 -11.57 25.91
C TRP A 27 9.94 -10.52 25.18
N VAL A 28 10.40 -9.25 25.18
CA VAL A 28 9.74 -8.15 24.47
C VAL A 28 9.85 -8.37 22.96
N ARG A 29 11.02 -8.80 22.48
CA ARG A 29 11.26 -9.12 21.08
C ARG A 29 10.32 -10.22 20.59
N TYR A 30 10.26 -11.36 21.29
CA TYR A 30 9.36 -12.46 20.90
C TYR A 30 7.89 -12.04 20.89
N PHE A 31 7.44 -11.22 21.84
CA PHE A 31 6.07 -10.72 21.85
C PHE A 31 5.78 -9.78 20.67
N ALA A 32 6.72 -8.88 20.34
CA ALA A 32 6.61 -7.98 19.21
C ALA A 32 6.58 -8.76 17.88
N ASP A 33 7.48 -9.73 17.70
CA ASP A 33 7.55 -10.58 16.51
C ASP A 33 6.25 -11.37 16.31
N MET A 34 5.69 -11.95 17.38
CA MET A 34 4.41 -12.67 17.33
C MET A 34 3.24 -11.73 16.99
N SER A 35 3.23 -10.52 17.57
CA SER A 35 2.20 -9.52 17.29
C SER A 35 2.22 -9.07 15.83
N ILE A 36 3.41 -8.82 15.27
CA ILE A 36 3.59 -8.46 13.87
C ILE A 36 3.20 -9.62 12.96
N ALA A 37 3.61 -10.84 13.27
CA ALA A 37 3.21 -12.02 12.50
C ALA A 37 1.68 -12.17 12.45
N CYS A 38 1.00 -12.04 13.61
CA CYS A 38 -0.46 -12.08 13.69
C CYS A 38 -1.11 -10.96 12.87
N HIS A 39 -0.64 -9.72 13.05
CA HIS A 39 -1.11 -8.57 12.30
C HIS A 39 -0.95 -8.77 10.79
N CYS A 40 0.22 -9.20 10.31
CA CYS A 40 0.50 -9.40 8.90
C CYS A 40 -0.39 -10.49 8.29
N ILE A 41 -0.64 -11.60 8.99
CA ILE A 41 -1.55 -12.65 8.53
C ILE A 41 -2.96 -12.08 8.32
N LEU A 42 -3.50 -11.36 9.31
CA LEU A 42 -4.83 -10.76 9.20
C LEU A 42 -4.89 -9.72 8.07
N THR A 43 -3.87 -8.86 7.98
CA THR A 43 -3.78 -7.81 6.97
C THR A 43 -3.73 -8.39 5.56
N ILE A 44 -2.97 -9.47 5.33
CA ILE A 44 -2.90 -10.15 4.02
C ILE A 44 -4.29 -10.67 3.61
N ILE A 45 -5.05 -11.27 4.55
CA ILE A 45 -6.40 -11.78 4.28
C ILE A 45 -7.33 -10.64 3.83
N ILE A 46 -7.27 -9.49 4.50
CA ILE A 46 -8.14 -8.34 4.22
C ILE A 46 -7.74 -7.68 2.89
N ILE A 47 -6.45 -7.48 2.63
CA ILE A 47 -5.95 -6.76 1.45
C ILE A 47 -6.10 -7.57 0.16
N ILE A 48 -5.91 -8.89 0.21
CA ILE A 48 -6.01 -9.74 -0.99
C ILE A 48 -7.44 -9.79 -1.54
N ASN A 49 -8.46 -9.64 -0.69
CA ASN A 49 -9.85 -9.75 -1.12
C ASN A 49 -10.27 -8.69 -2.17
N PRO A 50 -10.08 -7.38 -1.96
CA PRO A 50 -10.39 -6.37 -3.00
C PRO A 50 -9.50 -6.51 -4.24
N ILE A 51 -8.24 -6.93 -4.09
CA ILE A 51 -7.33 -7.15 -5.24
C ILE A 51 -7.89 -8.25 -6.14
N ASN A 52 -8.35 -9.37 -5.55
CA ASN A 52 -8.97 -10.45 -6.31
C ASN A 52 -10.25 -9.98 -7.01
N LEU A 53 -11.07 -9.14 -6.36
CA LEU A 53 -12.29 -8.61 -6.97
C LEU A 53 -11.97 -7.70 -8.15
N GLN A 54 -10.99 -6.80 -8.02
CA GLN A 54 -10.56 -5.92 -9.12
C GLN A 54 -10.01 -6.70 -10.31
N LEU A 55 -9.25 -7.77 -10.06
CA LEU A 55 -8.74 -8.64 -11.13
C LEU A 55 -9.86 -9.46 -11.76
N GLU A 56 -10.77 -10.03 -10.97
CA GLU A 56 -11.95 -10.74 -11.48
C GLU A 56 -12.81 -9.84 -12.39
N GLU A 57 -12.97 -8.55 -12.04
CA GLU A 57 -13.65 -7.55 -12.86
C GLU A 57 -12.87 -7.20 -14.12
N THR A 58 -11.55 -6.98 -14.01
CA THR A 58 -10.68 -6.67 -15.15
C THR A 58 -10.66 -7.80 -16.19
N PHE A 59 -10.73 -9.06 -15.74
CA PHE A 59 -10.81 -10.24 -16.59
C PHE A 59 -12.25 -10.65 -16.97
N ASN A 60 -13.27 -9.84 -16.62
CA ASN A 60 -14.69 -10.09 -16.88
C ASN A 60 -15.16 -11.49 -16.45
N VAL A 61 -14.67 -11.98 -15.31
CA VAL A 61 -15.03 -13.32 -14.82
C VAL A 61 -16.47 -13.30 -14.31
N PRO A 62 -17.33 -14.24 -14.76
CA PRO A 62 -18.70 -14.31 -14.28
C PRO A 62 -18.74 -14.55 -12.77
N GLN A 63 -19.62 -13.82 -12.06
CA GLN A 63 -19.81 -13.89 -10.59
C GLN A 63 -20.37 -15.24 -10.08
N LYS A 64 -20.36 -16.28 -10.90
CA LYS A 64 -20.72 -17.65 -10.51
C LYS A 64 -19.46 -18.39 -10.03
N PHE A 65 -19.64 -19.45 -9.24
CA PHE A 65 -18.52 -20.32 -8.87
C PHE A 65 -17.95 -21.00 -10.13
N CYS A 66 -16.85 -20.44 -10.64
CA CYS A 66 -16.15 -20.90 -11.83
C CYS A 66 -14.69 -21.26 -11.47
N TRP A 67 -14.13 -22.25 -12.15
CA TRP A 67 -12.73 -22.65 -12.00
C TRP A 67 -11.75 -21.48 -12.23
N GLN A 68 -12.12 -20.55 -13.12
CA GLN A 68 -11.38 -19.33 -13.40
C GLN A 68 -11.12 -18.48 -12.15
N ARG A 69 -12.05 -18.47 -11.19
CA ARG A 69 -11.92 -17.71 -9.94
C ARG A 69 -10.83 -18.31 -9.04
N VAL A 70 -10.77 -19.64 -8.98
CA VAL A 70 -9.73 -20.35 -8.22
C VAL A 70 -8.37 -20.06 -8.83
N VAL A 71 -8.26 -20.13 -10.16
CA VAL A 71 -7.01 -19.85 -10.89
C VAL A 71 -6.52 -18.43 -10.61
N ILE A 72 -7.37 -17.40 -10.72
CA ILE A 72 -6.97 -16.01 -10.47
C ILE A 72 -6.49 -15.83 -9.03
N ARG A 73 -7.23 -16.33 -8.04
CA ARG A 73 -6.86 -16.20 -6.63
C ARG A 73 -5.55 -16.91 -6.31
N THR A 74 -5.33 -18.09 -6.88
CA THR A 74 -4.07 -18.83 -6.74
C THR A 74 -2.92 -18.09 -7.40
N ILE A 75 -3.12 -17.50 -8.59
CA ILE A 75 -2.10 -16.68 -9.26
C ILE A 75 -1.72 -15.47 -8.41
N VAL A 76 -2.69 -14.74 -7.87
CA VAL A 76 -2.45 -13.56 -7.02
C VAL A 76 -1.66 -13.93 -5.78
N MET A 77 -2.06 -15.00 -5.08
CA MET A 77 -1.33 -15.47 -3.89
C MET A 77 0.07 -15.99 -4.25
N SER A 78 0.22 -16.66 -5.39
CA SER A 78 1.53 -17.15 -5.86
C SER A 78 2.46 -16.00 -6.25
N ALA A 79 1.94 -14.95 -6.87
CA ALA A 79 2.71 -13.76 -7.20
C ALA A 79 3.14 -13.02 -5.94
N ALA A 80 2.25 -12.87 -4.95
CA ALA A 80 2.59 -12.29 -3.65
C ALA A 80 3.70 -13.09 -2.95
N LEU A 81 3.60 -14.43 -2.95
CA LEU A 81 4.62 -15.32 -2.39
C LEU A 81 5.95 -15.22 -3.15
N PHE A 82 5.92 -15.13 -4.49
CA PHE A 82 7.10 -14.94 -5.31
C PHE A 82 7.84 -13.64 -4.98
N VAL A 83 7.10 -12.53 -4.85
CA VAL A 83 7.66 -11.23 -4.43
C VAL A 83 8.25 -11.32 -3.02
N ALA A 84 7.55 -11.97 -2.09
CA ALA A 84 8.02 -12.15 -0.72
C ALA A 84 9.31 -12.98 -0.63
N LEU A 85 9.49 -13.98 -1.49
CA LEU A 85 10.71 -14.80 -1.54
C LEU A 85 11.86 -14.14 -2.30
N SER A 86 11.54 -13.29 -3.29
CA SER A 86 12.55 -12.67 -4.15
C SER A 86 13.26 -11.48 -3.50
N LEU A 87 12.63 -10.85 -2.50
CA LEU A 87 13.10 -9.59 -1.93
C LEU A 87 13.47 -9.81 -0.45
N PRO A 88 14.78 -9.86 -0.12
CA PRO A 88 15.23 -10.16 1.23
C PRO A 88 15.03 -8.99 2.21
N ASP A 89 15.04 -7.74 1.70
CA ASP A 89 14.99 -6.53 2.53
C ASP A 89 13.66 -5.77 2.39
N PHE A 90 12.82 -5.85 3.42
CA PHE A 90 11.53 -5.15 3.48
C PHE A 90 11.68 -3.62 3.55
N SER A 91 12.73 -3.12 4.20
CA SER A 91 12.96 -1.67 4.42
C SER A 91 13.18 -0.93 3.09
N ALA A 92 13.98 -1.48 2.18
CA ALA A 92 14.24 -0.89 0.87
C ALA A 92 12.95 -0.78 0.03
N LEU A 93 12.09 -1.80 0.07
CA LEU A 93 10.80 -1.79 -0.62
C LEU A 93 9.85 -0.75 -0.03
N MET A 94 9.75 -0.71 1.29
CA MET A 94 8.89 0.25 1.97
C MET A 94 9.30 1.69 1.64
N ASN A 95 10.60 1.97 1.56
CA ASN A 95 11.11 3.27 1.15
C ASN A 95 10.79 3.58 -0.32
N LEU A 96 10.88 2.59 -1.22
CA LEU A 96 10.55 2.76 -2.64
C LEU A 96 9.05 3.07 -2.83
N PHE A 97 8.15 2.26 -2.27
CA PHE A 97 6.70 2.49 -2.37
C PHE A 97 6.26 3.74 -1.60
N GLY A 98 6.89 4.00 -0.45
CA GLY A 98 6.65 5.17 0.38
C GLY A 98 7.08 6.49 -0.25
N SER A 99 8.06 6.47 -1.15
CA SER A 99 8.51 7.67 -1.88
C SER A 99 7.82 7.86 -3.24
N THR A 100 7.36 6.78 -3.87
CA THR A 100 6.76 6.84 -5.22
C THR A 100 5.24 6.80 -5.16
N SER A 101 4.64 5.68 -4.76
CA SER A 101 3.19 5.46 -4.80
C SER A 101 2.45 6.33 -3.79
N VAL A 102 2.93 6.41 -2.54
CA VAL A 102 2.23 7.13 -1.47
C VAL A 102 2.12 8.63 -1.77
N PRO A 103 3.19 9.36 -2.14
CA PRO A 103 3.07 10.79 -2.45
C PRO A 103 2.29 11.02 -3.74
N CYS A 104 2.40 10.13 -4.73
CA CYS A 104 1.62 10.22 -5.95
C CYS A 104 0.11 10.17 -5.65
N THR A 105 -0.34 9.16 -4.89
CA THR A 105 -1.77 8.98 -4.58
C THR A 105 -2.30 9.94 -3.52
N CYS A 106 -1.49 10.31 -2.52
CA CYS A 106 -1.96 11.11 -1.39
C CYS A 106 -1.72 12.62 -1.53
N VAL A 107 -0.80 13.04 -2.41
CA VAL A 107 -0.46 14.46 -2.59
C VAL A 107 -0.73 14.89 -4.03
N ILE A 108 -0.09 14.23 -5.01
CA ILE A 108 -0.15 14.67 -6.41
C ILE A 108 -1.58 14.57 -6.96
N LEU A 109 -2.21 13.40 -6.87
CA LEU A 109 -3.57 13.20 -7.39
C LEU A 109 -4.59 14.16 -6.74
N PRO A 110 -4.68 14.28 -5.40
CA PRO A 110 -5.61 15.21 -4.76
C PRO A 110 -5.37 16.67 -5.16
N CYS A 111 -4.11 17.12 -5.23
CA CYS A 111 -3.80 18.48 -5.67
C CYS A 111 -4.19 18.72 -7.13
N LEU A 112 -3.96 17.74 -8.02
CA LEU A 112 -4.38 17.83 -9.41
C LEU A 112 -5.90 17.88 -9.54
N TYR A 113 -6.63 17.02 -8.83
CA TYR A 113 -8.09 17.05 -8.85
C TYR A 113 -8.65 18.35 -8.28
N GLU A 114 -8.07 18.88 -7.20
CA GLU A 114 -8.51 20.16 -6.64
C GLU A 114 -8.25 21.32 -7.62
N LEU A 115 -7.08 21.38 -8.25
CA LEU A 115 -6.76 22.39 -9.26
C LEU A 115 -7.74 22.29 -10.44
N TYR A 116 -8.02 21.07 -10.89
CA TYR A 116 -8.91 20.82 -12.00
C TYR A 116 -10.36 21.23 -11.71
N ILE A 117 -10.84 20.97 -10.49
CA ILE A 117 -12.16 21.41 -10.03
C ILE A 117 -12.23 22.93 -9.90
N ARG A 118 -11.19 23.59 -9.37
CA ARG A 118 -11.15 25.06 -9.22
C ARG A 118 -11.07 25.81 -10.55
N ALA A 119 -10.39 25.22 -11.53
CA ALA A 119 -10.26 25.80 -12.86
C ALA A 119 -11.45 25.46 -13.78
N ALA A 120 -12.39 24.62 -13.34
CA ALA A 120 -13.63 24.37 -14.06
C ALA A 120 -14.50 25.65 -14.08
N ILE A 121 -14.88 26.08 -15.28
CA ILE A 121 -15.73 27.26 -15.49
C ILE A 121 -17.17 26.78 -15.68
N TYR A 122 -18.10 27.40 -14.96
CA TYR A 122 -19.52 27.11 -15.11
C TYR A 122 -20.07 27.87 -16.33
N ASP A 123 -20.50 27.13 -17.36
CA ASP A 123 -21.16 27.73 -18.53
C ASP A 123 -22.68 27.77 -18.32
N GLU A 124 -23.20 28.99 -18.18
CA GLU A 124 -24.61 29.26 -17.91
C GLU A 124 -25.52 28.89 -19.09
N LYS A 125 -24.98 28.79 -20.33
CA LYS A 125 -25.75 28.44 -21.53
C LYS A 125 -26.04 26.94 -21.63
N THR A 126 -25.15 26.10 -21.14
CA THR A 126 -25.25 24.63 -21.20
C THR A 126 -25.61 23.98 -19.86
N ARG A 127 -25.59 24.75 -18.74
CA ARG A 127 -25.79 24.24 -17.36
C ARG A 127 -24.83 23.11 -16.99
N THR A 128 -23.64 23.11 -17.59
CA THR A 128 -22.61 22.08 -17.37
C THR A 128 -21.30 22.72 -16.95
N TRP A 129 -20.55 22.05 -16.07
CA TRP A 129 -19.19 22.44 -15.71
C TRP A 129 -18.25 22.06 -16.84
N ILE A 130 -17.59 23.04 -17.46
CA ILE A 130 -16.61 22.80 -18.52
C ILE A 130 -15.25 22.65 -17.87
N LEU A 131 -14.65 21.48 -18.05
CA LEU A 131 -13.31 21.17 -17.57
C LEU A 131 -12.28 21.90 -18.47
N PRO A 132 -11.29 22.61 -17.90
CA PRO A 132 -10.26 23.26 -18.70
C PRO A 132 -9.41 22.18 -19.38
N THR A 133 -9.23 22.31 -20.69
CA THR A 133 -8.33 21.46 -21.45
C THR A 133 -6.98 22.16 -21.56
N PHE A 134 -5.88 21.42 -21.41
CA PHE A 134 -4.51 21.96 -21.42
C PHE A 134 -4.05 22.53 -22.78
N LEU A 135 -4.96 22.69 -23.75
CA LEU A 135 -4.68 23.05 -25.14
C LEU A 135 -5.21 24.44 -25.55
N GLU A 136 -5.63 25.28 -24.59
CA GLU A 136 -5.90 26.70 -24.81
C GLU A 136 -4.94 27.60 -24.01
#